data_AF-A0A7G9W8A0-F1
#
_entry.id   AF-A0A7G9W8A0-F1
#
_cell.length_a   1.000
_cell.length_b   1.000
_cell.length_c   1.000
_cell.angle_alpha   90.00
_cell.angle_beta   90.00
_cell.angle_gamma   90.00
#
_symmetry.space_group_name_H-M   'P 1'
#
loop_
_entity.id
_entity.type
_entity.pdbx_description
1 polymer ?
#
loop_
_entity_poly.entity_id
_entity_poly.type
_entity_poly.pdbx_seq_one_letter_code
_entity_poly.pdbx_strand_id
1 'polypeptide(L)'
;MKRGEIKAVHDDDLVNFLQSLGEYDKVIAGTMKCQFCGEIITLDNIQSVFPLDGEVAYCCNSTKCYKLLIEGSSRGDGDSTS
;
A
#
# COMPACT_ATOMS: atom_id res chain seq x y z
N MET A 1 26.15 -7.86 22.28
CA MET A 1 26.21 -6.52 21.66
C MET A 1 25.47 -6.56 20.32
N LYS A 2 24.44 -5.71 20.22
CA LYS A 2 23.68 -5.21 19.04
C LYS A 2 23.72 -6.05 17.75
N ARG A 3 22.75 -6.96 17.56
CA ARG A 3 22.27 -7.28 16.20
C ARG A 3 21.30 -6.17 15.84
N GLY A 4 21.63 -5.43 14.79
CA GLY A 4 20.92 -4.24 14.36
C GLY A 4 19.43 -4.50 14.26
N GLU A 5 18.68 -3.81 15.10
CA GLU A 5 17.30 -3.44 14.80
C GLU A 5 17.38 -2.65 13.50
N ILE A 6 17.18 -3.33 12.36
CA ILE A 6 16.71 -2.66 11.16
C ILE A 6 15.29 -2.26 11.54
N LYS A 7 15.17 -1.16 12.28
CA LYS A 7 13.90 -0.49 12.50
C LYS A 7 13.46 -0.10 11.11
N ALA A 8 12.51 -0.84 10.55
CA ALA A 8 11.75 -0.38 9.42
C ALA A 8 11.02 0.88 9.93
N VAL A 9 11.63 2.04 9.74
CA VAL A 9 11.12 3.35 10.18
C VAL A 9 9.83 3.72 9.42
N HIS A 10 9.27 2.82 8.61
CA HIS A 10 8.05 3.06 7.82
C HIS A 10 6.79 2.39 8.36
N ASP A 11 6.88 1.30 9.13
CA ASP A 11 5.68 0.61 9.65
C ASP A 11 5.02 1.39 10.80
N ASP A 12 5.80 1.86 11.78
CA ASP A 12 5.27 2.63 12.92
C ASP A 12 4.64 3.98 12.50
N ASP A 13 5.21 4.63 11.47
CA ASP A 13 4.70 5.90 10.95
C ASP A 13 3.40 5.68 10.16
N LEU A 14 3.33 4.62 9.36
CA LEU A 14 2.12 4.19 8.65
C LEU A 14 1.01 3.83 9.65
N VAL A 15 1.33 3.09 10.71
CA VAL A 15 0.39 2.73 11.79
C VAL A 15 -0.15 3.98 12.48
N ASN A 16 0.72 4.90 12.89
CA ASN A 16 0.28 6.15 13.52
C ASN A 16 -0.57 6.98 12.57
N PHE A 17 -0.21 7.08 11.29
CA PHE A 17 -0.99 7.78 10.27
C PHE A 17 -2.39 7.17 10.09
N LEU A 18 -2.47 5.84 9.97
CA LEU A 18 -3.74 5.11 9.87
C LEU A 18 -4.59 5.27 11.12
N GLN A 19 -3.99 5.29 12.32
CA GLN A 19 -4.68 5.52 13.58
C GLN A 19 -5.20 6.96 13.65
N SER A 20 -4.41 7.93 13.20
CA SER A 20 -4.81 9.34 13.15
C SER A 20 -5.96 9.59 12.17
N LEU A 21 -6.06 8.79 11.11
CA LEU A 21 -7.18 8.80 10.17
C LEU A 21 -8.41 8.02 10.67
N GLY A 22 -8.27 7.17 11.70
CA GLY A 22 -9.32 6.27 12.17
C GLY A 22 -9.53 5.04 11.27
N GLU A 23 -8.68 4.83 10.27
CA GLU A 23 -8.77 3.72 9.32
C GLU A 23 -7.99 2.48 9.80
N TYR A 24 -7.07 2.64 10.76
CA TYR A 24 -6.29 1.53 11.33
C TYR A 24 -7.16 0.38 11.80
N ASP A 25 -8.22 0.69 12.54
CA ASP A 25 -9.13 -0.32 13.09
C ASP A 25 -9.82 -1.11 11.97
N LYS A 26 -10.16 -0.45 10.85
CA LYS A 26 -10.73 -1.09 9.66
C LYS A 26 -9.73 -2.00 8.96
N VAL A 27 -8.47 -1.57 8.85
CA VAL A 27 -7.39 -2.39 8.29
C VAL A 27 -7.16 -3.63 9.14
N ILE A 28 -7.08 -3.49 10.47
CA ILE A 28 -6.90 -4.62 11.39
C ILE A 28 -8.12 -5.54 11.43
N ALA A 29 -9.33 -4.98 11.32
CA ALA A 29 -10.57 -5.75 11.21
C ALA A 29 -10.68 -6.54 9.90
N GLY A 30 -9.80 -6.28 8.92
CA GLY A 30 -9.84 -6.92 7.60
C GLY A 30 -11.02 -6.47 6.74
N THR A 31 -11.59 -5.28 7.03
CA THR A 31 -12.67 -4.71 6.23
C THR A 31 -12.14 -3.97 5.00
N MET A 32 -10.89 -3.52 5.05
CA MET A 32 -10.22 -2.86 3.94
C MET A 32 -9.66 -3.88 2.95
N LYS A 33 -9.89 -3.62 1.66
CA LYS A 33 -9.46 -4.50 0.56
C LYS A 33 -8.67 -3.72 -0.47
N CYS A 34 -7.77 -4.42 -1.15
CA CYS A 34 -7.00 -3.84 -2.23
C CYS A 34 -7.94 -3.43 -3.37
N GLN A 35 -7.81 -2.20 -3.85
CA GLN A 35 -8.64 -1.71 -4.96
C GLN A 35 -8.38 -2.46 -6.28
N PHE A 36 -7.22 -3.11 -6.41
CA PHE A 36 -6.82 -3.80 -7.63
C PHE A 36 -7.22 -5.28 -7.65
N CYS A 37 -6.88 -6.04 -6.60
CA CYS A 37 -7.14 -7.48 -6.54
C CYS A 37 -8.28 -7.89 -5.60
N GLY A 38 -8.75 -6.99 -4.74
CA GLY A 38 -9.76 -7.28 -3.71
C GLY A 38 -9.24 -8.07 -2.51
N GLU A 39 -7.94 -8.31 -2.40
CA GLU A 39 -7.34 -9.00 -1.25
C GLU A 39 -7.44 -8.15 0.02
N ILE A 40 -7.62 -8.80 1.18
CA ILE A 40 -7.70 -8.12 2.47
C ILE A 40 -6.35 -7.46 2.77
N ILE A 41 -6.39 -6.17 3.05
CA ILE A 41 -5.21 -5.37 3.34
C ILE A 41 -4.90 -5.47 4.83
N THR A 42 -3.65 -5.81 5.14
CA THR A 42 -3.10 -5.87 6.49
C THR A 42 -1.85 -5.00 6.56
N LEU A 43 -1.44 -4.57 7.75
CA LEU A 43 -0.25 -3.73 7.92
C LEU A 43 1.01 -4.29 7.23
N ASP A 44 1.16 -5.62 7.22
CA ASP A 44 2.28 -6.33 6.60
C ASP A 44 2.18 -6.43 5.06
N ASN A 45 0.95 -6.36 4.52
CA ASN A 45 0.68 -6.47 3.09
C ASN A 45 0.46 -5.11 2.41
N ILE A 46 0.42 -3.99 3.16
CA ILE A 46 0.28 -2.65 2.58
C ILE A 46 1.56 -2.30 1.83
N GLN A 47 1.44 -2.15 0.51
CA GLN A 47 2.52 -1.63 -0.32
C GLN A 47 2.44 -0.11 -0.45
N SER A 48 1.24 0.43 -0.60
CA SER A 48 1.01 1.86 -0.76
C SER A 48 -0.43 2.22 -0.41
N VAL A 49 -0.58 3.43 0.15
CA VAL A 49 -1.85 4.08 0.43
C VAL A 49 -1.92 5.34 -0.38
N PHE A 50 -3.04 5.57 -1.06
CA PHE A 50 -3.26 6.75 -1.88
C PHE A 50 -4.73 7.16 -1.84
N PRO A 51 -5.02 8.47 -1.93
CA PRO A 51 -6.39 8.93 -2.08
C PRO A 51 -6.90 8.58 -3.48
N LEU A 52 -8.05 7.93 -3.56
CA LEU A 52 -8.74 7.59 -4.80
C LEU A 52 -10.21 7.95 -4.67
N ASP A 53 -10.72 8.79 -5.58
CA ASP A 53 -12.13 9.22 -5.60
C ASP A 53 -12.62 9.89 -4.30
N GLY A 54 -11.70 10.50 -3.53
CA GLY A 54 -12.01 11.11 -2.24
C GLY A 54 -12.04 10.13 -1.07
N GLU A 55 -11.82 8.84 -1.31
CA GLU A 55 -11.65 7.80 -0.31
C GLU A 55 -10.19 7.34 -0.23
N VAL A 56 -9.80 6.73 0.88
CA VAL A 56 -8.45 6.16 1.03
C VAL A 56 -8.41 4.78 0.39
N ALA A 57 -7.63 4.63 -0.68
CA ALA A 57 -7.42 3.36 -1.35
C ALA A 57 -6.06 2.75 -0.98
N TYR A 58 -6.04 1.42 -1.01
CA TYR A 58 -4.93 0.61 -0.57
C TYR A 58 -4.46 -0.31 -1.70
N CYS A 59 -3.13 -0.39 -1.86
CA CYS A 59 -2.47 -1.33 -2.75
C CYS A 59 -1.74 -2.39 -1.91
N CYS A 60 -1.98 -3.67 -2.21
CA CYS A 60 -1.24 -4.75 -1.57
C CYS A 60 0.15 -4.93 -2.19
N ASN A 61 1.02 -5.72 -1.56
CA ASN A 61 2.38 -6.02 -2.02
C ASN A 61 2.44 -6.91 -3.27
N SER A 62 1.28 -7.30 -3.81
CA SER A 62 1.20 -8.06 -5.04
C SER A 62 1.86 -7.29 -6.19
N THR A 63 2.81 -7.95 -6.85
CA THR A 63 3.56 -7.38 -7.99
C THR A 63 2.64 -6.91 -9.11
N LYS A 64 1.48 -7.58 -9.28
CA LYS A 64 0.44 -7.19 -10.25
C LYS A 64 -0.18 -5.83 -9.89
N CYS A 65 -0.57 -5.65 -8.62
CA CYS A 65 -1.19 -4.42 -8.13
C CYS A 65 -0.20 -3.26 -8.14
N TYR A 66 1.05 -3.52 -7.73
CA TYR A 66 2.12 -2.54 -7.81
C TYR A 66 2.40 -2.09 -9.25
N LYS A 67 2.46 -3.02 -10.21
CA LYS A 67 2.60 -2.68 -11.64
C LYS A 67 1.45 -1.81 -12.14
N LEU A 68 0.20 -2.18 -11.83
CA LEU A 68 -0.99 -1.40 -12.20
C LEU A 68 -0.94 0.04 -11.66
N LEU A 69 -0.46 0.20 -10.42
CA LEU A 69 -0.31 1.52 -9.79
C LEU A 69 0.75 2.39 -10.51
N ILE A 70 1.89 1.81 -10.88
CA ILE A 70 2.97 2.53 -11.58
C ILE A 70 2.59 2.83 -13.03
N GLU A 71 2.02 1.87 -13.75
CA GLU A 71 1.54 2.04 -15.12
C GLU A 71 0.41 3.07 -15.20
N GLY A 72 -0.47 3.12 -14.20
CA GLY A 72 -1.57 4.10 -14.15
C GLY A 72 -1.13 5.55 -14.01
N SER A 73 0.10 5.80 -13.55
CA SER A 73 0.63 7.15 -13.30
C SER A 73 1.38 7.74 -14.51
N SER A 74 1.65 6.92 -15.52
CA SER A 74 2.54 7.28 -16.63
C SER A 74 1.89 6.92 -17.96
N ARG A 75 1.15 7.87 -18.54
CA ARG A 75 1.00 7.93 -19.99
C ARG A 75 2.34 8.41 -20.55
N GLY A 76 3.33 7.50 -20.56
CA GLY A 76 4.72 7.78 -20.89
C GLY A 76 5.37 6.53 -21.47
N ASP A 77 5.75 6.67 -22.73
CA ASP A 77 6.27 5.71 -23.70
C ASP A 77 7.47 4.86 -23.25
N GLY A 78 7.55 3.63 -23.80
CA GLY A 78 8.73 2.75 -23.81
C GLY A 78 8.38 1.31 -23.42
N ASP A 79 8.43 0.32 -24.31
CA ASP A 79 9.62 -0.11 -25.04
C ASP A 79 9.27 -0.65 -26.43
N SER A 80 9.98 -0.12 -27.42
CA SER A 80 10.09 -0.72 -28.75
C SER A 80 11.07 -1.88 -28.68
N THR A 81 10.58 -3.10 -28.83
CA THR A 81 11.44 -4.23 -29.24
C THR A 81 10.78 -4.99 -30.37
N SER A 82 11.14 -4.63 -31.61
CA SER A 82 11.25 -5.51 -32.79
C SER A 82 12.02 -4.80 -33.90
#